data_AF-A0A934LDQ4-F1
#
_entry.id   AF-A0A934LDQ4-F1
#
_cell.length_a   1.000
_cell.length_b   1.000
_cell.length_c   1.000
_cell.angle_alpha   90.00
_cell.angle_beta   90.00
_cell.angle_gamma   90.00
#
_symmetry.space_group_name_H-M   'P 1'
#
loop_
_entity.id
_entity.type
_entity.pdbx_description
1 polymer ?
#
loop_
_entity_poly.entity_id
_entity_poly.type
_entity_poly.pdbx_seq_one_letter_code
_entity_poly.pdbx_strand_id
1 'polypeptide(L)'
;MNTPAQIKRATALANKAAESLDAEAAQALIDLYQAQAADISARIAAHAGADGNISLQELRSLLDQVQGILHRLSAERDALLTDALGKAADYGARPVLGAVLDSGAVVSTAASMRVSEQAVNFVRNFIAADGLQLSDRIWRLDRGARDRIVNALESAIIQGHGAGQAAREFLARGEGVPADVAGRMNAGNASALAKTAQDAMTEGDSPMFNAMRLMRTEINRAHGEAYMMGGEDLPFFGGWRYRLSPAHPKPDICDLLSTQNLYGLGPGVYPSRTKCPWPAHPNILSFIEMVFKDEITAADRAGKETPLEALARLTPEQRQGVLGVGKAEIYDAGKLRQGMIRAPLSAVAARTG
;
A
#
# COMPACT_ATOMS: atom_id res chain seq x y z
N MET A 1 16.64 29.95 7.81
CA MET A 1 16.46 29.00 6.70
C MET A 1 17.65 28.04 6.74
N ASN A 2 17.41 26.74 6.61
CA ASN A 2 18.48 25.74 6.68
C ASN A 2 19.39 25.84 5.45
N THR A 3 20.69 25.62 5.64
CA THR A 3 21.66 25.53 4.55
C THR A 3 21.51 24.22 3.76
N PRO A 4 22.00 24.13 2.51
CA PRO A 4 22.00 22.88 1.76
C PRO A 4 22.58 21.68 2.53
N ALA A 5 23.69 21.88 3.24
CA ALA A 5 24.31 20.83 4.06
C ALA A 5 23.43 20.40 5.24
N GLN A 6 22.72 21.34 5.88
CA GLN A 6 21.76 21.04 6.94
C GLN A 6 20.55 20.26 6.39
N ILE A 7 20.00 20.69 5.25
CA ILE A 7 18.87 20.02 4.59
C ILE A 7 19.23 18.57 4.25
N LYS A 8 20.41 18.32 3.67
CA LYS A 8 20.87 16.95 3.34
C LYS A 8 20.91 16.04 4.57
N ARG A 9 21.56 16.50 5.65
CA ARG A 9 21.66 15.72 6.90
C ARG A 9 20.28 15.46 7.50
N ALA A 10 19.44 16.50 7.55
CA ALA A 10 18.08 16.39 8.06
C ALA A 10 17.21 15.44 7.21
N THR A 11 17.37 15.45 5.89
CA THR A 11 16.66 14.58 4.96
C THR A 11 17.00 13.12 5.19
N ALA A 12 18.29 12.79 5.40
CA ALA A 12 18.69 11.42 5.71
C ALA A 12 18.08 10.90 7.02
N LEU A 13 18.00 11.76 8.05
CA LEU A 13 17.35 11.42 9.32
C LEU A 13 15.83 11.27 9.15
N ALA A 14 15.19 12.14 8.37
CA ALA A 14 13.76 12.07 8.09
C ALA A 14 13.38 10.81 7.30
N ASN A 15 14.16 10.44 6.27
CA ASN A 15 13.95 9.21 5.51
C ASN A 15 14.04 7.98 6.43
N LYS A 16 15.05 7.91 7.29
CA LYS A 16 15.16 6.82 8.28
C LYS A 16 13.98 6.79 9.25
N ALA A 17 13.52 7.94 9.72
CA ALA A 17 12.35 8.02 10.59
C ALA A 17 11.06 7.59 9.87
N ALA A 18 10.91 7.90 8.58
CA ALA A 18 9.79 7.44 7.75
C ALA A 18 9.83 5.93 7.50
N GLU A 19 11.03 5.34 7.29
CA GLU A 19 11.21 3.88 7.22
C GLU A 19 10.80 3.19 8.53
N SER A 20 11.25 3.72 9.67
CA SER A 20 10.86 3.19 10.98
C SER A 20 9.34 3.32 11.21
N LEU A 21 8.75 4.46 10.85
CA LEU A 21 7.31 4.67 10.94
C LEU A 21 6.51 3.68 10.08
N ASP A 22 6.93 3.40 8.85
CA ASP A 22 6.28 2.39 8.00
C ASP A 22 6.35 0.99 8.64
N ALA A 23 7.51 0.61 9.18
CA ALA A 23 7.69 -0.68 9.84
C ALA A 23 6.82 -0.80 11.11
N GLU A 24 6.80 0.24 11.94
CA GLU A 24 5.96 0.31 13.15
C GLU A 24 4.47 0.25 12.80
N ALA A 25 4.03 1.02 11.79
CA ALA A 25 2.65 1.01 11.31
C ALA A 25 2.24 -0.35 10.75
N ALA A 26 3.12 -1.01 9.99
CA ALA A 26 2.88 -2.35 9.47
C ALA A 26 2.72 -3.37 10.60
N GLN A 27 3.60 -3.32 11.62
CA GLN A 27 3.49 -4.22 12.77
C GLN A 27 2.22 -3.96 13.59
N ALA A 28 1.87 -2.70 13.84
CA ALA A 28 0.63 -2.35 14.53
C ALA A 28 -0.61 -2.85 13.79
N LEU A 29 -0.61 -2.81 12.45
CA LEU A 29 -1.68 -3.40 11.65
C LEU A 29 -1.70 -4.93 11.74
N ILE A 30 -0.55 -5.60 11.72
CA ILE A 30 -0.49 -7.06 11.90
C ILE A 30 -1.11 -7.44 13.25
N ASP A 31 -0.67 -6.81 14.33
CA ASP A 31 -1.13 -7.09 15.68
C ASP A 31 -2.65 -6.83 15.80
N LEU A 32 -3.12 -5.71 15.25
CA LEU A 32 -4.53 -5.35 15.22
C LEU A 32 -5.37 -6.41 14.49
N TYR A 33 -5.00 -6.77 13.26
CA TYR A 33 -5.79 -7.74 12.47
C TYR A 33 -5.76 -9.14 13.08
N GLN A 34 -4.62 -9.57 13.65
CA GLN A 34 -4.53 -10.85 14.36
C GLN A 34 -5.39 -10.87 15.62
N ALA A 35 -5.41 -9.79 16.40
CA ALA A 35 -6.24 -9.67 17.58
C ALA A 35 -7.75 -9.74 17.23
N GLN A 36 -8.18 -9.03 16.19
CA GLN A 36 -9.59 -9.05 15.78
C GLN A 36 -9.98 -10.39 15.14
N ALA A 37 -9.07 -11.07 14.42
CA ALA A 37 -9.28 -12.43 13.93
C ALA A 37 -9.43 -13.44 15.09
N ALA A 38 -8.66 -13.26 16.17
CA ALA A 38 -8.79 -14.06 17.39
C ALA A 38 -10.13 -13.77 18.11
N ASP A 39 -10.60 -12.53 18.18
CA ASP A 39 -11.92 -12.19 18.75
C ASP A 39 -13.04 -12.85 17.92
N ILE A 40 -12.99 -12.78 16.59
CA ILE A 40 -13.95 -13.48 15.71
C ILE A 40 -13.91 -14.99 15.97
N SER A 41 -12.73 -15.58 16.07
CA SER A 41 -12.58 -17.01 16.36
C SER A 41 -13.21 -17.39 17.71
N ALA A 42 -13.05 -16.53 18.73
CA ALA A 42 -13.68 -16.72 20.03
C ALA A 42 -15.22 -16.60 19.96
N ARG A 43 -15.76 -15.68 19.15
CA ARG A 43 -17.21 -15.59 18.91
C ARG A 43 -17.74 -16.86 18.25
N ILE A 44 -17.10 -17.31 17.19
CA ILE A 44 -17.46 -18.55 16.47
C ILE A 44 -17.50 -19.74 17.45
N ALA A 45 -16.47 -19.89 18.30
CA ALA A 45 -16.41 -20.96 19.29
C ALA A 45 -17.53 -20.87 20.34
N ALA A 46 -17.91 -19.66 20.76
CA ALA A 46 -18.99 -19.44 21.74
C ALA A 46 -20.39 -19.80 21.20
N HIS A 47 -20.56 -19.83 19.87
CA HIS A 47 -21.81 -20.22 19.19
C HIS A 47 -21.84 -21.70 18.77
N ALA A 48 -20.82 -22.50 19.14
CA ALA A 48 -20.76 -23.92 18.81
C ALA A 48 -21.75 -24.74 19.64
N GLY A 49 -22.49 -25.63 18.99
CA GLY A 49 -23.32 -26.64 19.65
C GLY A 49 -22.49 -27.78 20.25
N ALA A 50 -23.17 -28.74 20.89
CA ALA A 50 -22.53 -29.91 21.49
C ALA A 50 -21.79 -30.81 20.47
N ASP A 51 -22.20 -30.76 19.20
CA ASP A 51 -21.55 -31.45 18.07
C ASP A 51 -20.41 -30.62 17.44
N GLY A 52 -20.12 -29.44 18.01
CA GLY A 52 -19.13 -28.49 17.52
C GLY A 52 -19.56 -27.69 16.29
N ASN A 53 -20.78 -27.90 15.76
CA ASN A 53 -21.30 -27.16 14.61
C ASN A 53 -22.08 -25.92 15.06
N ILE A 54 -22.14 -24.93 14.17
CA ILE A 54 -22.96 -23.74 14.39
C ILE A 54 -24.33 -23.95 13.74
N SER A 55 -25.41 -23.75 14.51
CA SER A 55 -26.77 -23.89 14.01
C SER A 55 -27.20 -22.68 13.17
N LEU A 56 -28.17 -22.86 12.28
CA LEU A 56 -28.76 -21.73 11.53
C LEU A 56 -29.45 -20.69 12.43
N GLN A 57 -29.86 -21.07 13.64
CA GLN A 57 -30.47 -20.14 14.60
C GLN A 57 -29.42 -19.17 15.18
N GLU A 58 -28.18 -19.63 15.35
CA GLU A 58 -27.06 -18.83 15.86
C GLU A 58 -26.45 -17.92 14.79
N LEU A 59 -26.65 -18.23 13.51
CA LEU A 59 -26.02 -17.55 12.37
C LEU A 59 -26.19 -16.03 12.43
N ARG A 60 -27.43 -15.55 12.62
CA ARG A 60 -27.70 -14.10 12.65
C ARG A 60 -26.94 -13.40 13.79
N SER A 61 -26.99 -13.97 15.00
CA SER A 61 -26.32 -13.41 16.18
C SER A 61 -24.81 -13.36 15.99
N LEU A 62 -24.22 -14.44 15.46
CA LEU A 62 -22.80 -14.50 15.14
C LEU A 62 -22.40 -13.44 14.11
N LEU A 63 -23.14 -13.30 13.02
CA LEU A 63 -22.84 -12.31 11.98
C LEU A 63 -22.95 -10.88 12.50
N ASP A 64 -23.94 -10.58 13.34
CA ASP A 64 -24.07 -9.26 13.96
C ASP A 64 -22.84 -8.95 14.84
N GLN A 65 -22.34 -9.93 15.62
CA GLN A 65 -21.12 -9.76 16.41
C GLN A 65 -19.87 -9.59 15.55
N VAL A 66 -19.72 -10.39 14.49
CA VAL A 66 -18.60 -10.29 13.54
C VAL A 66 -18.59 -8.91 12.86
N GLN A 67 -19.75 -8.41 12.42
CA GLN A 67 -19.85 -7.06 11.85
C GLN A 67 -19.45 -5.98 12.85
N GLY A 68 -19.83 -6.12 14.13
CA GLY A 68 -19.39 -5.22 15.20
C GLY A 68 -17.87 -5.23 15.39
N ILE A 69 -17.24 -6.40 15.33
CA ILE A 69 -15.77 -6.53 15.39
C ILE A 69 -15.11 -5.83 14.20
N LEU A 70 -15.63 -6.05 12.98
CA LEU A 70 -15.08 -5.42 11.79
C LEU A 70 -15.24 -3.89 11.79
N HIS A 71 -16.33 -3.37 12.35
CA HIS A 71 -16.51 -1.94 12.51
C HIS A 71 -15.47 -1.33 13.48
N ARG A 72 -15.17 -2.00 14.60
CA ARG A 72 -14.10 -1.57 15.52
C ARG A 72 -12.73 -1.63 14.85
N LEU A 73 -12.44 -2.71 14.12
CA LEU A 73 -11.22 -2.86 13.34
C LEU A 73 -11.01 -1.68 12.37
N SER A 74 -12.06 -1.29 11.65
CA SER A 74 -12.01 -0.12 10.75
C SER A 74 -11.66 1.16 11.50
N ALA A 75 -12.33 1.43 12.63
CA ALA A 75 -12.08 2.63 13.42
C ALA A 75 -10.65 2.68 14.00
N GLU A 76 -10.14 1.57 14.51
CA GLU A 76 -8.78 1.47 15.06
C GLU A 76 -7.72 1.62 13.97
N ARG A 77 -7.91 0.97 12.81
CA ARG A 77 -7.04 1.14 11.63
C ARG A 77 -7.01 2.58 11.15
N ASP A 78 -8.16 3.25 11.07
CA ASP A 78 -8.26 4.62 10.58
C ASP A 78 -7.60 5.64 11.52
N ALA A 79 -7.63 5.36 12.84
CA ALA A 79 -6.88 6.11 13.83
C ALA A 79 -5.36 5.94 13.63
N LEU A 80 -4.89 4.70 13.44
CA LEU A 80 -3.48 4.43 13.12
C LEU A 80 -3.05 5.16 11.86
N LEU A 81 -3.84 5.09 10.78
CA LEU A 81 -3.58 5.80 9.53
C LEU A 81 -3.49 7.31 9.75
N THR A 82 -4.43 7.90 10.47
CA THR A 82 -4.44 9.34 10.72
C THR A 82 -3.19 9.81 11.47
N ASP A 83 -2.78 9.07 12.51
CA ASP A 83 -1.55 9.36 13.27
C ASP A 83 -0.29 9.23 12.40
N ALA A 84 -0.18 8.13 11.65
CA ALA A 84 0.99 7.90 10.80
C ALA A 84 1.11 8.94 9.68
N LEU A 85 0.00 9.38 9.08
CA LEU A 85 0.01 10.47 8.09
C LEU A 85 0.55 11.77 8.69
N GLY A 86 0.14 12.11 9.91
CA GLY A 86 0.63 13.29 10.63
C GLY A 86 2.14 13.22 10.89
N LYS A 87 2.61 12.10 11.41
CA LYS A 87 4.05 11.87 11.68
C LYS A 87 4.88 11.89 10.39
N ALA A 88 4.42 11.21 9.34
CA ALA A 88 5.11 11.16 8.06
C ALA A 88 5.24 12.56 7.43
N ALA A 89 4.17 13.36 7.47
CA ALA A 89 4.20 14.73 6.99
C ALA A 89 5.13 15.63 7.82
N ASP A 90 5.15 15.48 9.15
CA ASP A 90 6.12 16.18 10.01
C ASP A 90 7.57 15.83 9.67
N TYR A 91 7.88 14.55 9.50
CA TYR A 91 9.20 14.10 9.06
C TYR A 91 9.57 14.67 7.68
N GLY A 92 8.60 14.76 6.76
CA GLY A 92 8.83 15.35 5.43
C GLY A 92 9.06 16.86 5.46
N ALA A 93 8.33 17.62 6.28
CA ALA A 93 8.44 19.08 6.31
C ALA A 93 9.69 19.59 7.06
N ARG A 94 10.11 18.88 8.12
CA ARG A 94 11.18 19.32 9.03
C ARG A 94 12.55 19.55 8.38
N PRO A 95 13.04 18.73 7.44
CA PRO A 95 14.34 18.96 6.83
C PRO A 95 14.51 20.35 6.23
N VAL A 96 13.43 20.87 5.65
CA VAL A 96 13.45 22.16 4.96
C VAL A 96 13.01 23.31 5.87
N LEU A 97 11.91 23.11 6.61
CA LEU A 97 11.23 24.18 7.35
C LEU A 97 11.42 24.10 8.87
N GLY A 98 12.02 23.03 9.36
CA GLY A 98 12.37 22.85 10.77
C GLY A 98 13.56 23.70 11.20
N ALA A 99 13.70 23.90 12.50
CA ALA A 99 14.87 24.56 13.09
C ALA A 99 15.93 23.51 13.45
N VAL A 100 17.16 23.71 12.97
CA VAL A 100 18.31 22.87 13.34
C VAL A 100 18.90 23.41 14.65
N LEU A 101 18.88 22.59 15.70
CA LEU A 101 19.50 22.90 16.99
C LEU A 101 21.01 22.63 16.96
N ASP A 102 21.73 23.15 17.95
CA ASP A 102 23.17 22.93 18.11
C ASP A 102 23.52 21.45 18.30
N SER A 103 22.59 20.66 18.85
CA SER A 103 22.71 19.19 18.96
C SER A 103 22.62 18.46 17.61
N GLY A 104 22.31 19.18 16.52
CA GLY A 104 22.00 18.60 15.21
C GLY A 104 20.57 18.08 15.09
N ALA A 105 19.78 18.10 16.16
CA ALA A 105 18.37 17.75 16.12
C ALA A 105 17.59 18.79 15.30
N VAL A 106 16.61 18.32 14.51
CA VAL A 106 15.75 19.18 13.71
C VAL A 106 14.39 19.22 14.38
N VAL A 107 13.94 20.37 14.88
CA VAL A 107 12.64 20.49 15.56
C VAL A 107 11.60 21.16 14.67
N SER A 108 10.33 20.84 14.90
CA SER A 108 9.22 21.44 14.17
C SER A 108 9.13 22.95 14.46
N THR A 109 8.73 23.71 13.44
CA THR A 109 8.44 25.14 13.54
C THR A 109 6.99 25.38 13.12
N ALA A 110 6.46 26.58 13.38
CA ALA A 110 5.14 26.95 12.89
C ALA A 110 5.01 26.82 11.35
N ALA A 111 6.10 27.03 10.61
CA ALA A 111 6.11 26.85 9.16
C ALA A 111 6.08 25.37 8.77
N SER A 112 6.88 24.51 9.42
CA SER A 112 6.87 23.08 9.13
C SER A 112 5.53 22.45 9.48
N MET A 113 4.94 22.80 10.63
CA MET A 113 3.63 22.28 11.07
C MET A 113 2.52 22.61 10.07
N ARG A 114 2.47 23.85 9.56
CA ARG A 114 1.50 24.23 8.52
C ARG A 114 1.66 23.42 7.24
N VAL A 115 2.89 23.18 6.81
CA VAL A 115 3.15 22.35 5.62
C VAL A 115 2.80 20.88 5.87
N SER A 116 3.04 20.36 7.08
CA SER A 116 2.60 19.01 7.46
C SER A 116 1.08 18.88 7.35
N GLU A 117 0.32 19.83 7.89
CA GLU A 117 -1.14 19.86 7.78
C GLU A 117 -1.62 19.96 6.32
N GLN A 118 -0.98 20.80 5.52
CA GLN A 118 -1.27 20.92 4.08
C GLN A 118 -1.02 19.61 3.33
N ALA A 119 0.07 18.92 3.62
CA ALA A 119 0.40 17.63 3.02
C ALA A 119 -0.60 16.53 3.41
N VAL A 120 -1.01 16.47 4.69
CA VAL A 120 -2.08 15.54 5.12
C VAL A 120 -3.39 15.84 4.42
N ASN A 121 -3.76 17.12 4.29
CA ASN A 121 -4.96 17.53 3.56
C ASN A 121 -4.87 17.19 2.06
N PHE A 122 -3.69 17.34 1.45
CA PHE A 122 -3.46 16.89 0.08
C PHE A 122 -3.70 15.38 -0.05
N VAL A 123 -3.09 14.56 0.82
CA VAL A 123 -3.24 13.09 0.78
C VAL A 123 -4.70 12.67 0.87
N ARG A 124 -5.49 13.31 1.77
CA ARG A 124 -6.91 13.02 1.95
C ARG A 124 -7.76 13.31 0.71
N ASN A 125 -7.43 14.38 -0.02
CA ASN A 125 -8.22 14.89 -1.15
C ASN A 125 -7.62 14.53 -2.52
N PHE A 126 -6.47 13.86 -2.55
CA PHE A 126 -5.79 13.49 -3.78
C PHE A 126 -6.61 12.42 -4.52
N ILE A 127 -7.02 12.74 -5.75
CA ILE A 127 -7.67 11.81 -6.67
C ILE A 127 -6.58 11.17 -7.54
N ALA A 128 -6.39 9.86 -7.39
CA ALA A 128 -5.42 9.12 -8.19
C ALA A 128 -5.93 8.89 -9.63
N ALA A 129 -5.08 8.33 -10.49
CA ALA A 129 -5.41 8.08 -11.90
C ALA A 129 -6.60 7.12 -12.12
N ASP A 130 -6.96 6.32 -11.12
CA ASP A 130 -8.15 5.45 -11.10
C ASP A 130 -9.44 6.18 -10.65
N GLY A 131 -9.36 7.49 -10.38
CA GLY A 131 -10.48 8.32 -9.97
C GLY A 131 -10.83 8.23 -8.48
N LEU A 132 -10.01 7.56 -7.67
CA LEU A 132 -10.29 7.33 -6.25
C LEU A 132 -9.44 8.23 -5.34
N GLN A 133 -10.08 8.77 -4.33
CA GLN A 133 -9.41 9.42 -3.20
C GLN A 133 -9.24 8.46 -2.01
N LEU A 134 -8.57 8.92 -0.94
CA LEU A 134 -8.26 8.09 0.22
C LEU A 134 -9.52 7.48 0.86
N SER A 135 -10.58 8.27 1.04
CA SER A 135 -11.82 7.77 1.66
C SER A 135 -12.47 6.64 0.84
N ASP A 136 -12.39 6.68 -0.48
CA ASP A 136 -12.93 5.62 -1.34
C ASP A 136 -12.14 4.32 -1.17
N ARG A 137 -10.82 4.43 -1.01
CA ARG A 137 -9.95 3.28 -0.79
C ARG A 137 -10.22 2.64 0.57
N ILE A 138 -10.35 3.45 1.60
CA ILE A 138 -10.73 3.01 2.95
C ILE A 138 -12.08 2.28 2.90
N TRP A 139 -13.09 2.89 2.28
CA TRP A 139 -14.40 2.27 2.14
C TRP A 139 -14.37 0.94 1.37
N ARG A 140 -13.59 0.86 0.28
CA ARG A 140 -13.43 -0.39 -0.48
C ARG A 140 -12.75 -1.47 0.36
N LEU A 141 -11.80 -1.07 1.21
CA LEU A 141 -11.10 -1.98 2.10
C LEU A 141 -12.05 -2.56 3.16
N ASP A 142 -12.85 -1.69 3.78
CA ASP A 142 -13.86 -2.09 4.78
C ASP A 142 -14.90 -3.02 4.18
N ARG A 143 -15.45 -2.63 3.03
CA ARG A 143 -16.42 -3.45 2.32
C ARG A 143 -15.82 -4.79 1.90
N GLY A 144 -14.62 -4.79 1.33
CA GLY A 144 -13.94 -6.01 0.89
C GLY A 144 -13.67 -6.96 2.04
N ALA A 145 -13.26 -6.45 3.21
CA ALA A 145 -13.06 -7.24 4.41
C ALA A 145 -14.37 -7.88 4.89
N ARG A 146 -15.42 -7.07 5.04
CA ARG A 146 -16.74 -7.53 5.46
C ARG A 146 -17.30 -8.58 4.51
N ASP A 147 -17.35 -8.27 3.22
CA ASP A 147 -17.95 -9.16 2.22
C ASP A 147 -17.17 -10.49 2.16
N ARG A 148 -15.83 -10.48 2.26
CA ARG A 148 -15.01 -11.70 2.30
C ARG A 148 -15.30 -12.58 3.51
N ILE A 149 -15.37 -11.99 4.71
CA ILE A 149 -15.51 -12.74 5.97
C ILE A 149 -16.95 -13.22 6.15
N VAL A 150 -17.94 -12.34 5.96
CA VAL A 150 -19.36 -12.67 6.12
C VAL A 150 -19.77 -13.76 5.14
N ASN A 151 -19.42 -13.61 3.85
CA ASN A 151 -19.78 -14.62 2.85
C ASN A 151 -19.11 -15.97 3.13
N ALA A 152 -17.86 -15.98 3.61
CA ALA A 152 -17.16 -17.21 3.96
C ALA A 152 -17.86 -17.94 5.13
N LEU A 153 -18.23 -17.21 6.18
CA LEU A 153 -18.94 -17.77 7.33
C LEU A 153 -20.35 -18.23 6.98
N GLU A 154 -21.14 -17.41 6.29
CA GLU A 154 -22.50 -17.76 5.85
C GLU A 154 -22.49 -19.03 5.00
N SER A 155 -21.64 -19.07 3.98
CA SER A 155 -21.54 -20.20 3.07
C SER A 155 -21.17 -21.49 3.80
N ALA A 156 -20.17 -21.43 4.69
CA ALA A 156 -19.72 -22.60 5.42
C ALA A 156 -20.75 -23.09 6.46
N ILE A 157 -21.44 -22.19 7.16
CA ILE A 157 -22.49 -22.56 8.13
C ILE A 157 -23.70 -23.18 7.42
N ILE A 158 -24.17 -22.58 6.32
CA ILE A 158 -25.33 -23.10 5.55
C ILE A 158 -25.01 -24.49 4.98
N GLN A 159 -23.84 -24.65 4.36
CA GLN A 159 -23.41 -25.93 3.82
C GLN A 159 -23.22 -26.98 4.91
N GLY A 160 -22.61 -26.62 6.03
CA GLY A 160 -22.40 -27.52 7.17
C GLY A 160 -23.70 -27.97 7.81
N HIS A 161 -24.69 -27.07 7.93
CA HIS A 161 -26.01 -27.41 8.44
C HIS A 161 -26.72 -28.44 7.55
N GLY A 162 -26.75 -28.20 6.24
CA GLY A 162 -27.34 -29.13 5.27
C GLY A 162 -26.62 -30.48 5.24
N ALA A 163 -25.29 -30.48 5.34
CA ALA A 163 -24.50 -31.70 5.41
C ALA A 163 -24.74 -32.48 6.71
N GLY A 164 -24.91 -31.80 7.85
CA GLY A 164 -25.28 -32.43 9.12
C GLY A 164 -26.67 -33.10 9.06
N GLN A 165 -27.63 -32.48 8.37
CA GLN A 165 -28.94 -33.11 8.12
C GLN A 165 -28.79 -34.38 7.27
N ALA A 166 -28.09 -34.29 6.13
CA ALA A 166 -27.85 -35.43 5.25
C ALA A 166 -27.12 -36.57 5.97
N ALA A 167 -26.09 -36.27 6.77
CA ALA A 167 -25.35 -37.26 7.55
C ALA A 167 -26.27 -38.04 8.50
N ARG A 168 -27.21 -37.37 9.18
CA ARG A 168 -28.19 -38.04 10.06
C ARG A 168 -29.11 -38.97 9.28
N GLU A 169 -29.52 -38.61 8.07
CA GLU A 169 -30.35 -39.46 7.21
C GLU A 169 -29.60 -40.72 6.75
N PHE A 170 -28.33 -40.61 6.37
CA PHE A 170 -27.48 -41.77 6.06
C PHE A 170 -27.36 -42.72 7.26
N LEU A 171 -27.03 -42.17 8.43
CA LEU A 171 -26.88 -42.97 9.65
C LEU A 171 -28.18 -43.63 10.09
N ALA A 172 -29.33 -42.96 9.94
CA ALA A 172 -30.65 -43.52 10.24
C ALA A 172 -31.01 -44.71 9.35
N ARG A 173 -30.48 -44.76 8.11
CA ARG A 173 -30.60 -45.90 7.21
C ARG A 173 -29.55 -47.00 7.45
N GLY A 174 -28.65 -46.82 8.42
CA GLY A 174 -27.53 -47.73 8.67
C GLY A 174 -26.41 -47.64 7.62
N GLU A 175 -26.39 -46.56 6.83
CA GLU A 175 -25.39 -46.30 5.80
C GLU A 175 -24.22 -45.46 6.39
N GLY A 176 -23.03 -45.61 5.81
CA GLY A 176 -21.90 -44.73 6.12
C GLY A 176 -22.09 -43.34 5.52
N VAL A 177 -21.61 -42.30 6.20
CA VAL A 177 -21.69 -40.91 5.71
C VAL A 177 -20.70 -40.72 4.54
N PRO A 178 -21.15 -40.26 3.36
CA PRO A 178 -20.26 -39.96 2.25
C PRO A 178 -19.19 -38.92 2.60
N ALA A 179 -18.00 -39.04 2.01
CA ALA A 179 -16.86 -38.17 2.32
C ALA A 179 -17.13 -36.68 2.01
N ASP A 180 -17.89 -36.37 0.96
CA ASP A 180 -18.27 -35.00 0.60
C ASP A 180 -19.25 -34.38 1.61
N VAL A 181 -20.15 -35.20 2.18
CA VAL A 181 -21.06 -34.79 3.25
C VAL A 181 -20.27 -34.56 4.53
N ALA A 182 -19.39 -35.49 4.90
CA ALA A 182 -18.51 -35.33 6.06
C ALA A 182 -17.61 -34.09 5.93
N GLY A 183 -17.06 -33.82 4.74
CA GLY A 183 -16.25 -32.63 4.46
C GLY A 183 -17.01 -31.32 4.64
N ARG A 184 -18.23 -31.22 4.10
CA ARG A 184 -19.09 -30.04 4.28
C ARG A 184 -19.54 -29.86 5.72
N MET A 185 -19.85 -30.96 6.41
CA MET A 185 -20.18 -30.93 7.84
C MET A 185 -19.00 -30.38 8.66
N ASN A 186 -17.79 -30.88 8.41
CA ASN A 186 -16.58 -30.37 9.05
C ASN A 186 -16.30 -28.90 8.72
N ALA A 187 -16.63 -28.42 7.51
CA ALA A 187 -16.47 -27.01 7.16
C ALA A 187 -17.38 -26.08 7.98
N GLY A 188 -18.54 -26.56 8.43
CA GLY A 188 -19.43 -25.84 9.35
C GLY A 188 -19.10 -25.98 10.83
N ASN A 189 -18.05 -26.73 11.17
CA ASN A 189 -17.57 -26.85 12.54
C ASN A 189 -16.90 -25.54 12.98
N ALA A 190 -17.09 -25.16 14.24
CA ALA A 190 -16.56 -23.92 14.80
C ALA A 190 -15.05 -23.77 14.63
N SER A 191 -14.27 -24.85 14.75
CA SER A 191 -12.81 -24.81 14.56
C SER A 191 -12.42 -24.52 13.10
N ALA A 192 -13.11 -25.13 12.14
CA ALA A 192 -12.89 -24.88 10.71
C ALA A 192 -13.35 -23.49 10.29
N LEU A 193 -14.47 -23.02 10.83
CA LEU A 193 -14.98 -21.66 10.63
C LEU A 193 -14.02 -20.61 11.19
N ALA A 194 -13.47 -20.84 12.40
CA ALA A 194 -12.48 -19.97 13.00
C ALA A 194 -11.22 -19.86 12.13
N LYS A 195 -10.69 -21.00 11.65
CA LYS A 195 -9.55 -21.01 10.72
C LYS A 195 -9.86 -20.28 9.41
N THR A 196 -11.06 -20.48 8.87
CA THR A 196 -11.52 -19.81 7.65
C THR A 196 -11.58 -18.29 7.83
N ALA A 197 -12.13 -17.82 8.95
CA ALA A 197 -12.19 -16.39 9.27
C ALA A 197 -10.79 -15.80 9.48
N GLN A 198 -9.92 -16.50 10.19
CA GLN A 198 -8.54 -16.11 10.40
C GLN A 198 -7.81 -15.95 9.05
N ASP A 199 -7.85 -16.99 8.20
CA ASP A 199 -7.20 -16.96 6.88
C ASP A 199 -7.79 -15.86 5.99
N ALA A 200 -9.11 -15.68 6.04
CA ALA A 200 -9.78 -14.62 5.31
C ALA A 200 -9.27 -13.24 5.72
N MET A 201 -8.89 -13.05 6.98
CA MET A 201 -8.37 -11.79 7.52
C MET A 201 -6.87 -11.58 7.34
N THR A 202 -6.07 -12.65 7.41
CA THR A 202 -4.60 -12.52 7.55
C THR A 202 -3.80 -13.13 6.40
N GLU A 203 -4.35 -14.02 5.58
CA GLU A 203 -3.57 -14.78 4.59
C GLU A 203 -3.79 -14.35 3.13
N GLY A 204 -2.73 -14.38 2.32
CA GLY A 204 -2.78 -14.09 0.88
C GLY A 204 -3.10 -12.63 0.56
N ASP A 205 -4.07 -12.36 -0.32
CA ASP A 205 -4.55 -10.99 -0.60
C ASP A 205 -5.62 -10.57 0.42
N SER A 206 -5.27 -10.66 1.70
CA SER A 206 -6.18 -10.44 2.81
C SER A 206 -6.48 -8.95 3.04
N PRO A 207 -7.54 -8.63 3.80
CA PRO A 207 -7.79 -7.28 4.29
C PRO A 207 -6.58 -6.66 5.02
N MET A 208 -5.84 -7.45 5.79
CA MET A 208 -4.62 -7.00 6.48
C MET A 208 -3.55 -6.57 5.48
N PHE A 209 -3.25 -7.42 4.48
CA PHE A 209 -2.25 -7.10 3.45
C PHE A 209 -2.65 -5.88 2.63
N ASN A 210 -3.93 -5.74 2.28
CA ASN A 210 -4.43 -4.57 1.59
C ASN A 210 -4.35 -3.30 2.43
N ALA A 211 -4.57 -3.39 3.75
CA ALA A 211 -4.45 -2.26 4.67
C ALA A 211 -3.00 -1.80 4.79
N MET A 212 -2.06 -2.74 4.94
CA MET A 212 -0.63 -2.41 4.98
C MET A 212 -0.16 -1.73 3.68
N ARG A 213 -0.58 -2.22 2.51
CA ARG A 213 -0.22 -1.60 1.22
C ARG A 213 -0.77 -0.18 1.08
N LEU A 214 -2.02 0.05 1.50
CA LEU A 214 -2.61 1.38 1.53
C LEU A 214 -1.82 2.28 2.48
N MET A 215 -1.63 1.84 3.73
CA MET A 215 -0.91 2.56 4.78
C MET A 215 0.47 3.01 4.31
N ARG A 216 1.30 2.08 3.81
CA ARG A 216 2.63 2.38 3.27
C ARG A 216 2.59 3.42 2.16
N THR A 217 1.64 3.29 1.24
CA THR A 217 1.50 4.21 0.10
C THR A 217 1.24 5.63 0.59
N GLU A 218 0.32 5.78 1.54
CA GLU A 218 -0.10 7.10 1.99
C GLU A 218 0.87 7.72 3.01
N ILE A 219 1.57 6.93 3.83
CA ILE A 219 2.72 7.38 4.64
C ILE A 219 3.80 7.98 3.73
N ASN A 220 4.21 7.25 2.71
CA ASN A 220 5.23 7.73 1.78
C ASN A 220 4.75 8.97 1.02
N ARG A 221 3.49 8.98 0.55
CA ARG A 221 2.89 10.15 -0.07
C ARG A 221 2.99 11.36 0.87
N ALA A 222 2.45 11.27 2.09
CA ALA A 222 2.47 12.37 3.06
C ALA A 222 3.87 12.92 3.31
N HIS A 223 4.85 12.03 3.50
CA HIS A 223 6.25 12.40 3.69
C HIS A 223 6.83 13.17 2.49
N GLY A 224 6.72 12.60 1.29
CA GLY A 224 7.29 13.22 0.08
C GLY A 224 6.57 14.51 -0.33
N GLU A 225 5.25 14.58 -0.16
CA GLU A 225 4.48 15.81 -0.43
C GLU A 225 4.90 16.94 0.51
N ALA A 226 4.99 16.67 1.82
CA ALA A 226 5.42 17.67 2.79
C ALA A 226 6.84 18.20 2.49
N TYR A 227 7.75 17.30 2.12
CA TYR A 227 9.11 17.67 1.74
C TYR A 227 9.15 18.54 0.48
N MET A 228 8.38 18.17 -0.55
CA MET A 228 8.33 18.93 -1.79
C MET A 228 7.67 20.30 -1.63
N MET A 229 6.54 20.37 -0.90
CA MET A 229 5.85 21.63 -0.59
C MET A 229 6.74 22.63 0.15
N GLY A 230 7.65 22.16 1.00
CA GLY A 230 8.53 23.05 1.75
C GLY A 230 9.73 23.59 0.96
N GLY A 231 10.14 22.90 -0.11
CA GLY A 231 11.47 23.09 -0.68
C GLY A 231 11.57 23.62 -2.12
N GLU A 232 10.49 23.56 -2.90
CA GLU A 232 10.54 23.88 -4.34
C GLU A 232 10.83 25.37 -4.62
N ASP A 233 10.38 26.26 -3.74
CA ASP A 233 10.54 27.72 -3.90
C ASP A 233 11.88 28.26 -3.39
N LEU A 234 12.78 27.39 -2.92
CA LEU A 234 14.08 27.83 -2.38
C LEU A 234 15.03 28.30 -3.48
N PRO A 235 15.84 29.35 -3.24
CA PRO A 235 16.69 29.93 -4.28
C PRO A 235 17.75 28.96 -4.82
N PHE A 236 18.14 27.97 -4.03
CA PHE A 236 19.11 26.92 -4.39
C PHE A 236 18.48 25.63 -4.91
N PHE A 237 17.15 25.54 -5.01
CA PHE A 237 16.46 24.36 -5.53
C PHE A 237 16.83 24.09 -7.00
N GLY A 238 17.35 22.90 -7.28
CA GLY A 238 17.73 22.43 -8.61
C GLY A 238 16.81 21.35 -9.17
N GLY A 239 16.11 20.61 -8.31
CA GLY A 239 15.16 19.57 -8.69
C GLY A 239 14.90 18.57 -7.57
N TRP A 240 13.97 17.65 -7.82
CA TRP A 240 13.64 16.52 -6.95
C TRP A 240 14.26 15.25 -7.51
N ARG A 241 15.22 14.65 -6.79
CA ARG A 241 15.76 13.34 -7.12
C ARG A 241 14.85 12.25 -6.57
N TYR A 242 14.40 11.38 -7.46
CA TYR A 242 13.69 10.16 -7.12
C TYR A 242 14.70 9.08 -6.73
N ARG A 243 14.63 8.59 -5.48
CA ARG A 243 15.61 7.65 -4.92
C ARG A 243 14.94 6.32 -4.66
N LEU A 244 15.50 5.27 -5.26
CA LEU A 244 15.08 3.90 -4.98
C LEU A 244 15.56 3.51 -3.56
N SER A 245 14.68 2.93 -2.74
CA SER A 245 15.11 2.37 -1.46
C SER A 245 15.94 1.11 -1.68
N PRO A 246 16.99 0.87 -0.86
CA PRO A 246 17.73 -0.39 -0.87
C PRO A 246 16.86 -1.64 -0.60
N ALA A 247 15.68 -1.47 0.00
CA ALA A 247 14.73 -2.54 0.27
C ALA A 247 13.77 -2.82 -0.91
N HIS A 248 13.99 -2.22 -2.07
CA HIS A 248 13.14 -2.42 -3.24
C HIS A 248 13.20 -3.88 -3.73
N PRO A 249 12.07 -4.61 -3.74
CA PRO A 249 12.10 -6.08 -3.74
C PRO A 249 12.31 -6.71 -5.11
N LYS A 250 12.00 -5.98 -6.19
CA LYS A 250 12.06 -6.49 -7.56
C LYS A 250 12.06 -5.33 -8.56
N PRO A 251 12.68 -5.47 -9.73
CA PRO A 251 12.65 -4.42 -10.74
C PRO A 251 11.21 -3.99 -11.09
N ASP A 252 10.96 -2.69 -11.06
CA ASP A 252 9.71 -2.07 -11.48
C ASP A 252 9.93 -0.65 -12.03
N ILE A 253 8.87 0.13 -12.18
CA ILE A 253 8.93 1.49 -12.71
C ILE A 253 9.88 2.41 -11.91
N CYS A 254 10.08 2.19 -10.62
CA CYS A 254 10.96 3.00 -9.77
C CYS A 254 12.44 2.91 -10.20
N ASP A 255 12.89 1.78 -10.75
CA ASP A 255 14.24 1.63 -11.31
C ASP A 255 14.47 2.60 -12.47
N LEU A 256 13.49 2.70 -13.37
CA LEU A 256 13.55 3.66 -14.47
C LEU A 256 13.50 5.09 -13.93
N LEU A 257 12.54 5.38 -13.04
CA LEU A 257 12.31 6.73 -12.54
C LEU A 257 13.48 7.29 -11.72
N SER A 258 14.23 6.42 -11.04
CA SER A 258 15.40 6.80 -10.24
C SER A 258 16.69 6.94 -11.05
N THR A 259 16.74 6.42 -12.28
CA THR A 259 17.97 6.41 -13.09
C THR A 259 17.89 7.22 -14.37
N GLN A 260 16.69 7.52 -14.88
CA GLN A 260 16.54 8.26 -16.14
C GLN A 260 16.93 9.75 -16.00
N ASN A 261 17.56 10.32 -17.02
CA ASN A 261 17.92 11.75 -17.05
C ASN A 261 17.14 12.54 -18.12
N LEU A 262 15.82 12.60 -17.96
CA LEU A 262 14.92 13.21 -18.96
C LEU A 262 15.04 14.73 -19.07
N TYR A 263 15.61 15.38 -18.05
CA TYR A 263 15.62 16.84 -17.93
C TYR A 263 17.03 17.44 -17.99
N GLY A 264 18.08 16.62 -18.07
CA GLY A 264 19.46 17.09 -18.02
C GLY A 264 19.85 17.67 -16.66
N LEU A 265 19.18 17.23 -15.60
CA LEU A 265 19.39 17.64 -14.19
C LEU A 265 20.12 16.54 -13.39
N GLY A 266 20.43 15.43 -14.05
CA GLY A 266 21.09 14.26 -13.50
C GLY A 266 20.13 13.06 -13.41
N PRO A 267 20.66 11.86 -13.16
CA PRO A 267 19.87 10.64 -13.03
C PRO A 267 18.78 10.76 -11.97
N GLY A 268 17.53 10.48 -12.38
CA GLY A 268 16.36 10.51 -11.53
C GLY A 268 15.92 11.89 -11.07
N VAL A 269 16.45 12.98 -11.64
CA VAL A 269 16.15 14.35 -11.19
C VAL A 269 15.04 14.98 -12.03
N TYR A 270 13.99 15.43 -11.36
CA TYR A 270 12.81 16.07 -11.93
C TYR A 270 12.78 17.57 -11.57
N PRO A 271 12.37 18.46 -12.48
CA PRO A 271 12.49 19.90 -12.28
C PRO A 271 11.49 20.48 -11.28
N SER A 272 10.42 19.76 -10.95
CA SER A 272 9.31 20.25 -10.12
C SER A 272 8.46 19.11 -9.56
N ARG A 273 7.65 19.38 -8.53
CA ARG A 273 6.65 18.45 -7.98
C ARG A 273 5.74 17.91 -9.07
N THR A 274 5.24 18.78 -9.95
CA THR A 274 4.31 18.40 -11.04
C THR A 274 4.95 17.47 -12.06
N LYS A 275 6.27 17.56 -12.28
CA LYS A 275 7.00 16.69 -13.20
C LYS A 275 7.55 15.44 -12.51
N CYS A 276 7.67 15.45 -11.19
CA CYS A 276 8.06 14.30 -10.39
C CYS A 276 6.90 13.31 -10.27
N PRO A 277 7.03 12.06 -10.75
CA PRO A 277 5.99 11.04 -10.68
C PRO A 277 5.92 10.41 -9.28
N TRP A 278 5.60 11.23 -8.27
CA TRP A 278 5.53 10.83 -6.88
C TRP A 278 4.08 10.69 -6.39
N PRO A 279 3.76 9.60 -5.65
CA PRO A 279 4.43 8.30 -5.67
C PRO A 279 4.18 7.58 -7.01
N ALA A 280 5.09 6.68 -7.42
CA ALA A 280 4.98 6.03 -8.73
C ALA A 280 3.95 4.90 -8.79
N HIS A 281 3.77 4.15 -7.69
CA HIS A 281 2.85 3.01 -7.62
C HIS A 281 2.42 2.73 -6.17
N PRO A 282 1.37 1.92 -5.96
CA PRO A 282 1.01 1.45 -4.62
C PRO A 282 2.12 0.60 -3.99
N ASN A 283 2.20 0.60 -2.65
CA ASN A 283 3.21 -0.12 -1.87
C ASN A 283 4.65 0.32 -2.21
N ILE A 284 4.83 1.61 -2.50
CA ILE A 284 6.12 2.24 -2.79
C ILE A 284 7.03 2.26 -1.55
N LEU A 285 8.34 2.15 -1.79
CA LEU A 285 9.40 2.28 -0.77
C LEU A 285 10.42 3.37 -1.12
N SER A 286 10.27 4.07 -2.25
CA SER A 286 11.21 5.08 -2.69
C SER A 286 11.17 6.35 -1.83
N PHE A 287 12.10 7.26 -2.03
CA PHE A 287 12.13 8.58 -1.38
C PHE A 287 12.34 9.69 -2.40
N ILE A 288 12.09 10.93 -1.98
CA ILE A 288 12.45 12.13 -2.74
C ILE A 288 13.53 12.90 -1.98
N GLU A 289 14.56 13.35 -2.69
CA GLU A 289 15.63 14.19 -2.15
C GLU A 289 15.74 15.48 -2.97
N MET A 290 16.02 16.60 -2.30
CA MET A 290 16.33 17.85 -2.98
C MET A 290 17.71 17.77 -3.63
N VAL A 291 17.79 18.15 -4.90
CA VAL A 291 19.04 18.45 -5.60
C VAL A 291 19.24 19.95 -5.60
N PHE A 292 20.46 20.38 -5.33
CA PHE A 292 20.83 21.80 -5.33
C PHE A 292 21.39 22.21 -6.69
N LYS A 293 21.19 23.48 -7.08
CA LYS A 293 21.60 24.00 -8.40
C LYS A 293 23.09 23.79 -8.70
N ASP A 294 23.94 23.88 -7.68
CA ASP A 294 25.39 23.70 -7.76
C ASP A 294 25.83 22.23 -7.91
N GLU A 295 24.93 21.27 -7.65
CA GLU A 295 25.19 19.84 -7.88
C GLU A 295 24.92 19.41 -9.31
N ILE A 296 24.28 20.24 -10.13
CA ILE A 296 23.93 19.91 -11.51
C ILE A 296 25.13 20.20 -12.41
N THR A 297 25.73 19.15 -12.95
CA THR A 297 26.97 19.24 -13.71
C THR A 297 26.74 19.46 -15.21
N ALA A 298 27.81 19.82 -15.94
CA ALA A 298 27.78 19.85 -17.40
C ALA A 298 27.54 18.46 -18.01
N ALA A 299 28.04 17.40 -17.35
CA ALA A 299 27.82 16.02 -17.76
C ALA A 299 26.34 15.63 -17.64
N ASP A 300 25.65 16.06 -16.57
CA ASP A 300 24.21 15.85 -16.42
C ASP A 300 23.42 16.50 -17.55
N ARG A 301 23.79 17.72 -17.95
CA ARG A 301 23.13 18.44 -19.06
C ARG A 301 23.37 17.75 -20.40
N ALA A 302 24.60 17.29 -20.64
CA ALA A 302 24.99 16.59 -21.86
C ALA A 302 24.38 15.19 -21.95
N GLY A 303 24.23 14.50 -20.81
CA GLY A 303 23.66 13.15 -20.70
C GLY A 303 22.13 13.13 -20.67
N LYS A 304 21.47 14.18 -21.15
CA LYS A 304 20.00 14.20 -21.26
C LYS A 304 19.56 13.14 -22.26
N GLU A 305 18.59 12.32 -21.86
CA GLU A 305 18.08 11.21 -22.67
C GLU A 305 16.56 11.30 -22.86
N THR A 306 16.06 10.61 -23.88
CA THR A 306 14.64 10.38 -24.11
C THR A 306 14.15 9.18 -23.29
N PRO A 307 12.83 9.03 -23.06
CA PRO A 307 12.31 7.86 -22.35
C PRO A 307 12.60 6.51 -23.04
N LEU A 308 12.77 6.49 -24.38
CA LEU A 308 13.11 5.27 -25.10
C LEU A 308 14.60 4.91 -24.93
N GLU A 309 15.50 5.90 -24.95
CA GLU A 309 16.92 5.69 -24.64
C GLU A 309 17.11 5.19 -23.21
N ALA A 310 16.37 5.77 -22.25
CA ALA A 310 16.38 5.33 -20.86
C ALA A 310 15.93 3.86 -20.71
N LEU A 311 14.89 3.44 -21.44
CA LEU A 311 14.43 2.04 -21.48
C LEU A 311 15.44 1.10 -22.16
N ALA A 312 16.15 1.58 -23.17
CA ALA A 312 17.15 0.80 -23.89
C ALA A 312 18.36 0.44 -22.99
N ARG A 313 18.69 1.30 -22.03
CA ARG A 313 19.77 1.08 -21.04
C ARG A 313 19.45 -0.02 -20.02
N LEU A 314 18.18 -0.34 -19.81
CA LEU A 314 17.76 -1.37 -18.85
C LEU A 314 18.03 -2.78 -19.37
N THR A 315 18.34 -3.70 -18.45
CA THR A 315 18.37 -5.14 -18.76
C THR A 315 16.99 -5.62 -19.20
N PRO A 316 16.88 -6.76 -19.91
CA PRO A 316 15.59 -7.33 -20.28
C PRO A 316 14.66 -7.53 -19.06
N GLU A 317 15.20 -8.02 -17.94
CA GLU A 317 14.46 -8.22 -16.69
C GLU A 317 13.94 -6.89 -16.12
N GLN A 318 14.78 -5.86 -16.05
CA GLN A 318 14.38 -4.53 -15.59
C GLN A 318 13.32 -3.91 -16.52
N ARG A 319 13.51 -4.04 -17.84
CA ARG A 319 12.56 -3.52 -18.83
C ARG A 319 11.21 -4.21 -18.72
N GLN A 320 11.19 -5.53 -18.50
CA GLN A 320 9.98 -6.29 -18.22
C GLN A 320 9.33 -5.86 -16.90
N GLY A 321 10.10 -5.60 -15.84
CA GLY A 321 9.59 -5.06 -14.59
C GLY A 321 8.93 -3.68 -14.75
N VAL A 322 9.55 -2.79 -15.52
CA VAL A 322 9.08 -1.43 -15.81
C VAL A 322 7.83 -1.41 -16.69
N LEU A 323 7.81 -2.21 -17.76
CA LEU A 323 6.75 -2.17 -18.77
C LEU A 323 5.63 -3.19 -18.51
N GLY A 324 5.91 -4.25 -17.75
CA GLY A 324 5.14 -5.48 -17.78
C GLY A 324 5.41 -6.31 -19.03
N VAL A 325 5.15 -7.63 -18.94
CA VAL A 325 5.46 -8.63 -20.00
C VAL A 325 4.99 -8.17 -21.38
N GLY A 326 3.70 -7.88 -21.54
CA GLY A 326 3.14 -7.56 -22.85
C GLY A 326 3.71 -6.28 -23.49
N LYS A 327 4.01 -5.22 -22.71
CA LYS A 327 4.61 -4.01 -23.29
C LYS A 327 6.11 -4.18 -23.55
N ALA A 328 6.79 -5.04 -22.80
CA ALA A 328 8.18 -5.40 -23.09
C ALA A 328 8.30 -6.16 -24.42
N GLU A 329 7.41 -7.11 -24.70
CA GLU A 329 7.37 -7.80 -26.00
C GLU A 329 7.13 -6.82 -27.17
N ILE A 330 6.22 -5.85 -26.99
CA ILE A 330 5.95 -4.80 -27.98
C ILE A 330 7.17 -3.88 -28.18
N TYR A 331 7.92 -3.62 -27.11
CA TYR A 331 9.18 -2.89 -27.18
C TYR A 331 10.24 -3.66 -27.97
N ASP A 332 10.43 -4.94 -27.66
CA ASP A 332 11.45 -5.78 -28.29
C ASP A 332 11.16 -6.01 -29.78
N ALA A 333 9.87 -5.97 -30.17
CA ALA A 333 9.44 -5.95 -31.57
C ALA A 333 9.65 -4.59 -32.29
N GLY A 334 10.20 -3.57 -31.62
CA GLY A 334 10.43 -2.24 -32.18
C GLY A 334 9.16 -1.41 -32.39
N LYS A 335 8.04 -1.81 -31.77
CA LYS A 335 6.72 -1.19 -31.99
C LYS A 335 6.32 -0.20 -30.90
N LEU A 336 6.94 -0.25 -29.72
CA LEU A 336 6.62 0.65 -28.60
C LEU A 336 7.11 2.08 -28.89
N ARG A 337 6.19 3.06 -28.80
CA ARG A 337 6.52 4.50 -28.89
C ARG A 337 6.46 5.16 -27.51
N GLN A 338 7.13 6.30 -27.35
CA GLN A 338 7.18 7.03 -26.07
C GLN A 338 5.80 7.26 -25.43
N GLY A 339 4.79 7.67 -26.22
CA GLY A 339 3.43 7.89 -25.72
C GLY A 339 2.70 6.62 -25.23
N MET A 340 3.25 5.44 -25.48
CA MET A 340 2.70 4.14 -25.08
C MET A 340 3.24 3.67 -23.73
N ILE A 341 4.35 4.21 -23.24
CA ILE A 341 5.03 3.74 -22.02
C ILE A 341 4.08 3.77 -20.81
N ARG A 342 3.31 4.85 -20.65
CA ARG A 342 2.34 5.03 -19.55
C ARG A 342 0.93 4.58 -19.89
N ALA A 343 0.67 4.16 -21.13
CA ALA A 343 -0.66 3.71 -21.53
C ALA A 343 -0.96 2.30 -20.99
N PRO A 344 -2.25 1.97 -20.75
CA PRO A 344 -2.67 0.61 -20.46
C PRO A 344 -2.30 -0.33 -21.61
N LEU A 345 -1.90 -1.56 -21.29
CA LEU A 345 -1.51 -2.56 -22.30
C LEU A 345 -2.59 -2.75 -23.37
N SER A 346 -3.86 -2.77 -22.99
CA SER A 346 -4.99 -2.89 -23.93
C SER A 346 -4.99 -1.80 -25.01
N ALA A 347 -4.71 -0.56 -24.63
CA ALA A 347 -4.63 0.57 -25.55
C ALA A 347 -3.37 0.54 -26.43
N VAL A 348 -2.26 0.00 -25.90
CA VAL A 348 -1.03 -0.20 -26.68
C VAL A 348 -1.23 -1.32 -27.70
N ALA A 349 -1.73 -2.47 -27.27
CA ALA A 349 -1.98 -3.63 -28.11
C ALA A 349 -2.90 -3.29 -29.29
N ALA A 350 -3.95 -2.50 -29.09
CA ALA A 350 -4.83 -2.05 -30.16
C ALA A 350 -4.14 -1.18 -31.24
N ARG A 351 -2.98 -0.60 -30.93
CA ARG A 351 -2.20 0.26 -31.85
C ARG A 351 -1.00 -0.44 -32.47
N THR A 352 -0.63 -1.62 -31.97
CA THR A 352 0.58 -2.36 -32.36
C THR A 352 0.31 -3.78 -32.84
N GLY A 353 -0.93 -4.25 -32.66
CA GLY A 353 -1.45 -5.52 -33.15
C GLY A 353 -1.57 -5.58 -34.66
#